data_AF-A0AAU0QHQ0-F1
#
_entry.id   AF-A0AAU0QHQ0-F1
#
_cell.length_a   1.000
_cell.length_b   1.000
_cell.length_c   1.000
_cell.angle_alpha   90.00
_cell.angle_beta   90.00
_cell.angle_gamma   90.00
#
_symmetry.space_group_name_H-M   'P 1'
#
loop_
_entity.id
_entity.type
_entity.pdbx_description
1 polymer ?
#
loop_
_entity_poly.entity_id
_entity_poly.type
_entity_poly.pdbx_seq_one_letter_code
_entity_poly.pdbx_strand_id
1 'polypeptide(L)'
;MANPFSKGWKYLKASLDQKIDENADPKVQIHQAAEAAKKQHQEITEQAAAIIGNKRQLEMKLDRLLKERDSLQNQAKQAISMADQAAAEGNSARATEYTNTAEVFASKLVAVEQQVEELKTSHHQASLAAEQAQQKQRESEARLKEQMSQIDQLRAQVDQAKMQEASNEAMGALTATADDSTPTLDGVREKIERRYANALGAQELTEGSMTSRMDEIAAAGRDMQATARLEQLRAELNGGATGAVEGADNGAAALEQGVNEGRSEAESAGDATPER
;
A
#
# COMPACT_ATOMS: atom_id res chain seq x y z
N MET A 1 11.64 -10.41 31.69
CA MET A 1 12.56 -9.29 31.96
C MET A 1 12.56 -8.37 30.74
N ALA A 2 12.29 -7.07 30.92
CA ALA A 2 12.15 -6.13 29.80
C ALA A 2 13.54 -5.70 29.29
N ASN A 3 13.85 -6.00 28.04
CA ASN A 3 15.13 -5.69 27.41
C ASN A 3 15.37 -4.16 27.35
N PRO A 4 16.49 -3.65 27.92
CA PRO A 4 16.80 -2.22 27.91
C PRO A 4 17.15 -1.67 26.50
N PHE A 5 17.57 -2.54 25.57
CA PHE A 5 17.90 -2.17 24.19
C PHE A 5 16.69 -1.77 23.33
N SER A 6 15.51 -2.38 23.53
CA SER A 6 14.31 -2.02 22.77
C SER A 6 13.70 -0.68 23.22
N LYS A 7 14.00 -0.25 24.44
CA LYS A 7 13.63 1.08 24.94
C LYS A 7 14.49 2.15 24.28
N GLY A 8 15.81 1.95 24.19
CA GLY A 8 16.72 2.86 23.49
C GLY A 8 16.34 3.09 22.02
N TRP A 9 15.97 2.02 21.29
CA TRP A 9 15.51 2.13 19.90
C TRP A 9 14.17 2.85 19.77
N LYS A 10 13.24 2.64 20.71
CA LYS A 10 11.97 3.38 20.77
C LYS A 10 12.19 4.87 21.03
N TYR A 11 13.10 5.23 21.94
CA TYR A 11 13.43 6.63 22.22
C TYR A 11 14.20 7.27 21.07
N LEU A 12 15.12 6.54 20.43
CA LEU A 12 15.82 7.05 19.25
C LEU A 12 14.84 7.29 18.10
N LYS A 13 13.95 6.33 17.82
CA LYS A 13 12.90 6.48 16.81
C LYS A 13 11.94 7.63 17.16
N ALA A 14 11.48 7.72 18.41
CA ALA A 14 10.63 8.82 18.85
C ALA A 14 11.34 10.18 18.77
N SER A 15 12.63 10.27 19.08
CA SER A 15 13.41 11.50 18.95
C SER A 15 13.71 11.88 17.50
N LEU A 16 13.77 10.89 16.60
CA LEU A 16 13.89 11.10 15.16
C LEU A 16 12.55 11.53 14.58
N ASP A 17 11.46 10.83 14.89
CA ASP A 17 10.09 11.17 14.48
C ASP A 17 9.73 12.57 15.00
N GLN A 18 10.08 12.92 16.24
CA GLN A 18 9.80 14.22 16.83
C GLN A 18 10.65 15.36 16.24
N LYS A 19 11.91 15.12 15.87
CA LYS A 19 12.73 16.10 15.14
C LYS A 19 12.37 16.22 13.65
N ILE A 20 11.79 15.17 13.07
CA ILE A 20 11.27 15.19 11.70
C ILE A 20 9.93 15.93 11.65
N ASP A 21 9.06 15.76 12.66
CA ASP A 21 7.81 16.54 12.79
C ASP A 21 8.09 18.01 13.14
N GLU A 22 9.05 18.30 14.01
CA GLU A 22 9.46 19.69 14.35
C GLU A 22 10.13 20.43 13.18
N ASN A 23 10.64 19.71 12.18
CA ASN A 23 11.25 20.30 10.98
C ASN A 23 10.47 19.97 9.68
N ALA A 24 9.26 19.43 9.81
CA ALA A 24 8.40 19.17 8.66
C ALA A 24 7.97 20.53 8.08
N ASP A 25 8.43 20.82 6.87
CA ASP A 25 8.06 22.03 6.12
C ASP A 25 6.54 22.24 6.23
N PRO A 26 6.07 23.39 6.75
CA PRO A 26 4.64 23.70 6.86
C PRO A 26 3.87 23.43 5.56
N LYS A 27 4.53 23.55 4.39
CA LYS A 27 3.94 23.18 3.09
C LYS A 27 3.54 21.71 3.00
N VAL A 28 4.36 20.80 3.53
CA VAL A 28 4.10 19.35 3.52
C VAL A 28 2.91 19.03 4.42
N GLN A 29 2.84 19.61 5.62
CA GLN A 29 1.69 19.42 6.52
C GLN A 29 0.39 19.95 5.89
N ILE A 30 0.43 21.13 5.26
CA ILE A 30 -0.73 21.69 4.55
C ILE A 30 -1.14 20.81 3.36
N HIS A 31 -0.18 20.21 2.65
CA HIS A 31 -0.47 19.25 1.57
C HIS A 31 -1.16 18.00 2.11
N GLN A 32 -0.63 17.40 3.17
CA GLN A 32 -1.22 16.22 3.82
C GLN A 32 -2.63 16.52 4.34
N ALA A 33 -2.84 17.69 4.95
CA ALA A 33 -4.17 18.13 5.38
C ALA A 33 -5.14 18.25 4.18
N ALA A 34 -4.66 18.76 3.05
CA ALA A 34 -5.47 18.86 1.84
C ALA A 34 -5.87 17.50 1.27
N GLU A 35 -4.93 16.55 1.23
CA GLU A 35 -5.19 15.18 0.80
C GLU A 35 -6.13 14.46 1.75
N ALA A 36 -5.95 14.61 3.07
CA ALA A 36 -6.83 14.03 4.08
C ALA A 36 -8.27 14.54 3.95
N ALA A 37 -8.46 15.85 3.76
CA ALA A 37 -9.78 16.44 3.55
C ALA A 37 -10.45 15.90 2.28
N LYS A 38 -9.70 15.83 1.16
CA LYS A 38 -10.20 15.25 -0.09
C LYS A 38 -10.59 13.78 0.07
N LYS A 39 -9.74 12.99 0.72
CA LYS A 39 -9.99 11.57 0.98
C LYS A 39 -11.25 11.37 1.83
N GLN A 40 -11.41 12.15 2.91
CA GLN A 40 -12.61 12.09 3.73
C GLN A 40 -13.89 12.38 2.91
N HIS A 41 -13.85 13.39 2.03
CA HIS A 41 -14.97 13.68 1.14
C HIS A 41 -15.25 12.54 0.15
N GLN A 42 -14.20 11.94 -0.40
CA GLN A 42 -14.33 10.78 -1.29
C GLN A 42 -15.00 9.60 -0.57
N GLU A 43 -14.57 9.26 0.64
CA GLU A 43 -15.16 8.19 1.44
C GLU A 43 -16.65 8.43 1.72
N ILE A 44 -17.03 9.65 2.09
CA ILE A 44 -18.45 10.02 2.30
C ILE A 44 -19.25 9.89 1.00
N THR A 45 -18.67 10.30 -0.13
CA THR A 45 -19.31 10.24 -1.44
C THR A 45 -19.50 8.81 -1.91
N GLU A 46 -18.51 7.93 -1.72
CA GLU A 46 -18.59 6.51 -2.02
C GLU A 46 -19.66 5.81 -1.19
N GLN A 47 -19.72 6.09 0.12
CA GLN A 47 -20.77 5.58 1.00
C GLN A 47 -22.16 6.05 0.56
N ALA A 48 -22.30 7.33 0.21
CA ALA A 48 -23.55 7.85 -0.30
C ALA A 48 -23.96 7.17 -1.62
N ALA A 49 -23.01 6.97 -2.54
CA ALA A 49 -23.26 6.28 -3.79
C ALA A 49 -23.75 4.84 -3.57
N ALA A 50 -23.16 4.10 -2.63
CA ALA A 50 -23.59 2.74 -2.29
C ALA A 50 -25.04 2.71 -1.75
N ILE A 51 -25.39 3.64 -0.85
CA ILE A 51 -26.74 3.74 -0.27
C ILE A 51 -27.77 4.11 -1.33
N ILE A 52 -27.47 5.12 -2.16
CA ILE A 52 -28.33 5.55 -3.28
C ILE A 52 -28.49 4.41 -4.30
N GLY A 53 -27.41 3.67 -4.58
CA GLY A 53 -27.41 2.51 -5.45
C GLY A 53 -28.35 1.41 -4.95
N ASN A 54 -28.34 1.12 -3.64
CA ASN A 54 -29.27 0.16 -3.03
C ASN A 54 -30.73 0.60 -3.23
N LYS A 55 -31.07 1.87 -2.90
CA LYS A 55 -32.41 2.43 -3.17
C LYS A 55 -32.82 2.20 -4.63
N ARG A 56 -31.94 2.49 -5.59
CA ARG A 56 -32.24 2.34 -7.02
C ARG A 56 -32.45 0.87 -7.42
N GLN A 57 -31.72 -0.05 -6.82
CA GLN A 57 -31.94 -1.49 -7.02
C GLN A 57 -33.32 -1.93 -6.52
N LEU A 58 -33.76 -1.42 -5.37
CA LEU A 58 -35.10 -1.70 -4.84
C LEU A 58 -36.19 -1.14 -5.75
N GLU A 59 -36.02 0.09 -6.28
CA GLU A 59 -36.94 0.68 -7.27
C GLU A 59 -37.08 -0.21 -8.51
N MET A 60 -35.96 -0.65 -9.08
CA MET A 60 -36.00 -1.53 -10.26
C MET A 60 -36.68 -2.87 -9.97
N LYS A 61 -36.51 -3.43 -8.76
CA LYS A 61 -37.20 -4.65 -8.34
C LYS A 61 -38.70 -4.40 -8.20
N LEU A 62 -39.08 -3.27 -7.61
CA LEU A 62 -40.47 -2.88 -7.40
C LEU A 62 -41.20 -2.69 -8.73
N ASP A 63 -40.58 -2.00 -9.68
CA ASP A 63 -41.12 -1.80 -11.02
C ASP A 63 -41.36 -3.13 -11.77
N ARG A 64 -40.46 -4.11 -11.60
CA ARG A 64 -40.63 -5.44 -12.20
C ARG A 64 -41.80 -6.19 -11.57
N LEU A 65 -41.90 -6.21 -10.25
CA LEU A 65 -43.00 -6.88 -9.54
C LEU A 65 -44.35 -6.23 -9.85
N LEU A 66 -44.41 -4.89 -9.96
CA LEU A 66 -45.64 -4.20 -10.36
C LEU A 66 -46.10 -4.60 -11.77
N LYS A 67 -45.17 -4.74 -12.73
CA LYS A 67 -45.49 -5.24 -14.07
C LYS A 67 -45.96 -6.69 -14.07
N GLU A 68 -45.32 -7.54 -13.26
CA GLU A 68 -45.74 -8.93 -13.09
C GLU A 68 -47.14 -9.04 -12.48
N ARG A 69 -47.42 -8.22 -11.45
CA ARG A 69 -48.73 -8.08 -10.83
C ARG A 69 -49.79 -7.70 -11.85
N ASP A 70 -49.54 -6.69 -12.68
CA ASP A 70 -50.46 -6.27 -13.73
C ASP A 70 -50.69 -7.37 -14.79
N SER A 71 -49.63 -8.10 -15.18
CA SER A 71 -49.75 -9.24 -16.11
C SER A 71 -50.59 -10.37 -15.54
N LEU A 72 -50.33 -10.79 -14.29
CA LEU A 72 -51.09 -11.84 -13.62
C LEU A 72 -52.55 -11.45 -13.43
N GLN A 73 -52.82 -10.18 -13.10
CA GLN A 73 -54.17 -9.65 -12.98
C GLN A 73 -54.92 -9.72 -14.32
N ASN A 74 -54.27 -9.37 -15.43
CA ASN A 74 -54.87 -9.46 -16.76
C ASN A 74 -55.12 -10.92 -17.18
N GLN A 75 -54.18 -11.83 -16.91
CA GLN A 75 -54.32 -13.26 -17.18
C GLN A 75 -55.46 -13.89 -16.36
N ALA A 76 -55.56 -13.54 -15.07
CA ALA A 76 -56.66 -13.99 -14.21
C ALA A 76 -58.02 -13.51 -14.75
N LYS A 77 -58.15 -12.23 -15.11
CA LYS A 77 -59.37 -11.67 -15.73
C LYS A 77 -59.75 -12.38 -17.02
N GLN A 78 -58.76 -12.67 -17.88
CA GLN A 78 -58.99 -13.38 -19.13
C GLN A 78 -59.47 -14.82 -18.87
N ALA A 79 -58.86 -15.54 -17.93
CA ALA A 79 -59.27 -16.89 -17.55
C ALA A 79 -60.70 -16.91 -17.00
N ILE A 80 -61.07 -15.95 -16.16
CA ILE A 80 -62.45 -15.79 -15.66
C ILE A 80 -63.42 -15.57 -16.83
N SER A 81 -63.10 -14.64 -17.74
CA SER A 81 -63.94 -14.37 -18.92
C SER A 81 -64.12 -15.61 -19.81
N MET A 82 -63.09 -16.44 -19.97
CA MET A 82 -63.19 -17.70 -20.73
C MET A 82 -64.01 -18.76 -19.99
N ALA A 83 -63.90 -18.83 -18.66
CA ALA A 83 -64.73 -19.70 -17.84
C ALA A 83 -66.22 -19.35 -17.95
N ASP A 84 -66.54 -18.05 -17.88
CA ASP A 84 -67.92 -17.55 -18.00
C ASP A 84 -68.50 -17.82 -19.41
N GLN A 85 -67.71 -17.63 -20.45
CA GLN A 85 -68.11 -17.97 -21.83
C GLN A 85 -68.37 -19.47 -21.99
N ALA A 86 -67.46 -20.32 -21.53
CA ALA A 86 -67.64 -21.78 -21.60
C ALA A 86 -68.86 -22.25 -20.80
N ALA A 87 -69.14 -21.62 -19.65
CA ALA A 87 -70.34 -21.88 -18.85
C ALA A 87 -71.62 -21.47 -19.59
N ALA A 88 -71.63 -20.29 -20.22
CA ALA A 88 -72.76 -19.80 -21.02
C ALA A 88 -73.05 -20.68 -22.25
N GLU A 89 -72.01 -21.28 -22.84
CA GLU A 89 -72.11 -22.24 -23.94
C GLU A 89 -72.52 -23.66 -23.48
N GLY A 90 -72.68 -23.89 -22.16
CA GLY A 90 -73.04 -25.19 -21.59
C GLY A 90 -71.88 -26.19 -21.50
N ASN A 91 -70.64 -25.77 -21.77
CA ASN A 91 -69.46 -26.62 -21.70
C ASN A 91 -68.85 -26.62 -20.28
N SER A 92 -69.48 -27.39 -19.38
CA SER A 92 -69.10 -27.43 -17.95
C SER A 92 -67.65 -27.87 -17.72
N ALA A 93 -67.09 -28.78 -18.53
CA ALA A 93 -65.73 -29.26 -18.35
C ALA A 93 -64.70 -28.14 -18.60
N ARG A 94 -64.84 -27.40 -19.71
CA ARG A 94 -63.97 -26.25 -20.02
C ARG A 94 -64.14 -25.11 -19.03
N ALA A 95 -65.36 -24.85 -18.58
CA ALA A 95 -65.61 -23.85 -17.55
C ALA A 95 -64.77 -24.15 -16.29
N THR A 96 -64.80 -25.40 -15.80
CA THR A 96 -63.99 -25.83 -14.65
C THR A 96 -62.48 -25.70 -14.90
N GLU A 97 -61.99 -26.07 -16.08
CA GLU A 97 -60.56 -25.93 -16.42
C GLU A 97 -60.09 -24.46 -16.38
N TYR A 98 -60.86 -23.54 -16.96
CA TYR A 98 -60.55 -22.11 -16.93
C TYR A 98 -60.70 -21.50 -15.53
N THR A 99 -61.67 -21.94 -14.74
CA THR A 99 -61.80 -21.55 -13.33
C THR A 99 -60.55 -21.95 -12.54
N ASN A 100 -60.10 -23.20 -12.65
CA ASN A 100 -58.88 -23.66 -11.99
C ASN A 100 -57.66 -22.84 -12.43
N THR A 101 -57.58 -22.48 -13.71
CA THR A 101 -56.51 -21.62 -14.24
C THR A 101 -56.56 -20.22 -13.63
N ALA A 102 -57.76 -19.63 -13.49
CA ALA A 102 -57.96 -18.35 -12.84
C ALA A 102 -57.53 -18.38 -11.36
N GLU A 103 -57.85 -19.45 -10.64
CA GLU A 103 -57.44 -19.65 -9.24
C GLU A 103 -55.91 -19.71 -9.09
N VAL A 104 -55.22 -20.38 -10.02
CA VAL A 104 -53.74 -20.41 -10.04
C VAL A 104 -53.16 -19.02 -10.28
N PHE A 105 -53.70 -18.25 -11.24
CA PHE A 105 -53.24 -16.88 -11.46
C PHE A 105 -53.54 -15.96 -10.26
N ALA A 106 -54.70 -16.10 -9.63
CA ALA A 106 -55.07 -15.36 -8.42
C ALA A 106 -54.12 -15.69 -7.25
N SER A 107 -53.77 -16.96 -7.06
CA SER A 107 -52.83 -17.38 -6.02
C SER A 107 -51.44 -16.77 -6.23
N LYS A 108 -50.95 -16.75 -7.48
CA LYS A 108 -49.70 -16.08 -7.85
C LYS A 108 -49.78 -14.57 -7.66
N LEU A 109 -50.91 -13.97 -8.04
CA LEU A 109 -51.15 -12.53 -7.91
C LEU A 109 -51.01 -12.10 -6.44
N VAL A 110 -51.67 -12.82 -5.52
CA VAL A 110 -51.58 -12.56 -4.07
C VAL A 110 -50.14 -12.65 -3.58
N ALA A 111 -49.38 -13.65 -4.03
CA ALA A 111 -47.97 -13.80 -3.64
C ALA A 111 -47.11 -12.62 -4.13
N VAL A 112 -47.31 -12.14 -5.36
CA VAL A 112 -46.60 -10.97 -5.89
C VAL A 112 -47.02 -9.69 -5.18
N GLU A 113 -48.31 -9.52 -4.86
CA GLU A 113 -48.81 -8.37 -4.11
C GLU A 113 -48.19 -8.28 -2.71
N GLN A 114 -48.03 -9.41 -2.02
CA GLN A 114 -47.32 -9.45 -0.73
C GLN A 114 -45.86 -9.02 -0.86
N GLN A 115 -45.15 -9.50 -1.89
CA GLN A 115 -43.77 -9.09 -2.15
C GLN A 115 -43.65 -7.60 -2.49
N VAL A 116 -44.62 -7.04 -3.22
CA VAL A 116 -44.69 -5.60 -3.51
C VAL A 116 -44.81 -4.79 -2.23
N GLU A 117 -45.67 -5.19 -1.29
CA GLU A 117 -45.83 -4.46 -0.03
C GLU A 117 -44.57 -4.53 0.86
N GLU A 118 -43.95 -5.71 0.98
CA GLU A 118 -42.68 -5.85 1.70
C GLU A 118 -41.57 -4.98 1.08
N LEU A 119 -41.50 -4.96 -0.26
CA LEU A 119 -40.51 -4.18 -0.99
C LEU A 119 -40.76 -2.68 -0.90
N LYS A 120 -42.02 -2.23 -0.82
CA LYS A 120 -42.35 -0.82 -0.56
C LYS A 120 -41.85 -0.36 0.80
N THR A 121 -42.03 -1.18 1.85
CA THR A 121 -41.47 -0.86 3.18
C THR A 121 -39.95 -0.72 3.11
N SER A 122 -39.28 -1.68 2.46
CA SER A 122 -37.82 -1.64 2.30
C SER A 122 -37.35 -0.45 1.46
N HIS A 123 -38.06 -0.12 0.38
CA HIS A 123 -37.78 1.04 -0.47
C HIS A 123 -37.97 2.36 0.26
N HIS A 124 -38.98 2.46 1.12
CA HIS A 124 -39.20 3.65 1.94
C HIS A 124 -38.03 3.87 2.92
N GLN A 125 -37.59 2.81 3.61
CA GLN A 125 -36.43 2.89 4.50
C GLN A 125 -35.15 3.27 3.75
N ALA A 126 -34.92 2.66 2.58
CA ALA A 126 -33.78 3.00 1.72
C ALA A 126 -33.86 4.44 1.18
N SER A 127 -35.07 4.97 0.95
CA SER A 127 -35.28 6.35 0.52
C SER A 127 -34.85 7.34 1.60
N LEU A 128 -35.25 7.11 2.86
CA LEU A 128 -34.81 7.94 3.99
C LEU A 128 -33.30 7.87 4.19
N ALA A 129 -32.71 6.68 4.09
CA ALA A 129 -31.25 6.51 4.19
C ALA A 129 -30.51 7.24 3.06
N ALA A 130 -31.03 7.19 1.83
CA ALA A 130 -30.45 7.88 0.68
C ALA A 130 -30.54 9.41 0.84
N GLU A 131 -31.66 9.94 1.34
CA GLU A 131 -31.80 11.37 1.63
C GLU A 131 -30.79 11.86 2.68
N GLN A 132 -30.64 11.11 3.77
CA GLN A 132 -29.64 11.41 4.79
C GLN A 132 -28.21 11.33 4.23
N ALA A 133 -27.91 10.34 3.39
CA ALA A 133 -26.61 10.19 2.77
C ALA A 133 -26.30 11.35 1.80
N GLN A 134 -27.28 11.78 1.00
CA GLN A 134 -27.16 12.95 0.14
C GLN A 134 -26.91 14.23 0.95
N GLN A 135 -27.62 14.40 2.07
CA GLN A 135 -27.41 15.54 2.95
C GLN A 135 -25.98 15.58 3.51
N LYS A 136 -25.48 14.44 4.01
CA LYS A 136 -24.08 14.32 4.49
C LYS A 136 -23.06 14.58 3.40
N GLN A 137 -23.33 14.14 2.16
CA GLN A 137 -22.46 14.38 1.01
C GLN A 137 -22.39 15.88 0.67
N ARG A 138 -23.51 16.60 0.68
CA ARG A 138 -23.54 18.07 0.50
C ARG A 138 -22.82 18.82 1.62
N GLU A 139 -23.03 18.40 2.87
CA GLU A 139 -22.33 18.97 4.02
C GLU A 139 -20.82 18.74 3.95
N SER A 140 -20.40 17.54 3.52
CA SER A 140 -19.00 17.22 3.28
C SER A 140 -18.39 18.06 2.16
N GLU A 141 -19.12 18.28 1.07
CA GLU A 141 -18.69 19.14 -0.03
C GLU A 141 -18.49 20.59 0.43
N ALA A 142 -19.44 21.13 1.19
CA ALA A 142 -19.34 22.47 1.76
C ALA A 142 -18.13 22.60 2.70
N ARG A 143 -17.93 21.60 3.59
CA ARG A 143 -16.78 21.55 4.50
C ARG A 143 -15.46 21.44 3.74
N LEU A 144 -15.39 20.60 2.70
CA LEU A 144 -14.20 20.45 1.87
C LEU A 144 -13.83 21.79 1.24
N LYS A 145 -14.80 22.51 0.68
CA LYS A 145 -14.57 23.83 0.08
C LYS A 145 -14.03 24.84 1.10
N GLU A 146 -14.59 24.87 2.30
CA GLU A 146 -14.11 25.73 3.39
C GLU A 146 -12.67 25.38 3.79
N GLN A 147 -12.39 24.08 3.99
CA GLN A 147 -11.05 23.60 4.34
C GLN A 147 -10.02 23.93 3.25
N MET A 148 -10.37 23.75 1.97
CA MET A 148 -9.48 24.11 0.85
C MET A 148 -9.16 25.61 0.85
N SER A 149 -10.17 26.47 1.10
CA SER A 149 -9.94 27.91 1.21
C SER A 149 -8.98 28.26 2.34
N GLN A 150 -9.13 27.64 3.52
CA GLN A 150 -8.22 27.85 4.66
C GLN A 150 -6.81 27.34 4.35
N ILE A 151 -6.70 26.18 3.70
CA ILE A 151 -5.44 25.60 3.24
C ILE A 151 -4.70 26.55 2.28
N ASP A 152 -5.42 27.15 1.32
CA ASP A 152 -4.81 28.06 0.36
C ASP A 152 -4.33 29.36 1.02
N GLN A 153 -5.08 29.87 2.03
CA GLN A 153 -4.63 30.98 2.86
C GLN A 153 -3.36 30.65 3.64
N LEU A 154 -3.29 29.46 4.26
CA LEU A 154 -2.10 29.00 4.98
C LEU A 154 -0.90 28.83 4.04
N ARG A 155 -1.10 28.31 2.83
CA ARG A 155 -0.03 28.22 1.82
C ARG A 155 0.54 29.59 1.49
N ALA A 156 -0.33 30.57 1.22
CA ALA A 156 0.09 31.93 0.90
C ALA A 156 0.88 32.57 2.06
N GLN A 157 0.46 32.35 3.31
CA GLN A 157 1.19 32.82 4.49
C GLN A 157 2.57 32.17 4.62
N VAL A 158 2.67 30.85 4.39
CA VAL A 158 3.96 30.14 4.40
C VAL A 158 4.87 30.65 3.28
N ASP A 159 4.34 30.89 2.08
CA ASP A 159 5.10 31.47 0.97
C ASP A 159 5.63 32.87 1.29
N GLN A 160 4.79 33.71 1.89
CA GLN A 160 5.18 35.05 2.34
C GLN A 160 6.27 35.00 3.41
N ALA A 161 6.14 34.12 4.41
CA ALA A 161 7.14 33.93 5.46
C ALA A 161 8.49 33.47 4.86
N LYS A 162 8.46 32.48 3.97
CA LYS A 162 9.68 32.00 3.29
C LYS A 162 10.37 33.07 2.44
N MET A 163 9.61 33.94 1.77
CA MET A 163 10.21 35.07 1.05
C MET A 163 10.91 36.06 1.99
N GLN A 164 10.33 36.32 3.17
CA GLN A 164 10.95 37.17 4.19
C GLN A 164 12.21 36.52 4.77
N GLU A 165 12.15 35.21 5.07
CA GLU A 165 13.31 34.43 5.51
C GLU A 165 14.44 34.47 4.47
N ALA A 166 14.14 34.19 3.20
CA ALA A 166 15.13 34.23 2.11
C ALA A 166 15.74 35.63 1.92
N SER A 167 14.94 36.69 2.02
CA SER A 167 15.42 38.07 1.95
C SER A 167 16.34 38.42 3.14
N ASN A 168 15.97 37.99 4.35
CA ASN A 168 16.77 38.21 5.55
C ASN A 168 18.06 37.40 5.53
N GLU A 169 18.03 36.16 5.04
CA GLU A 169 19.20 35.32 4.84
C GLU A 169 20.15 35.93 3.80
N ALA A 170 19.62 36.43 2.68
CA ALA A 170 20.43 37.14 1.68
C ALA A 170 21.08 38.41 2.24
N MET A 171 20.33 39.23 2.99
CA MET A 171 20.87 40.43 3.66
C MET A 171 21.88 40.07 4.75
N GLY A 172 21.63 38.99 5.51
CA GLY A 172 22.54 38.45 6.51
C GLY A 172 23.83 37.94 5.89
N ALA A 173 23.77 37.23 4.77
CA ALA A 173 24.93 36.78 4.00
C ALA A 173 25.74 37.97 3.49
N LEU A 174 25.07 39.02 2.98
CA LEU A 174 25.72 40.26 2.55
C LEU A 174 26.39 41.00 3.72
N THR A 175 25.74 41.07 4.88
CA THR A 175 26.28 41.71 6.10
C THR A 175 27.45 40.91 6.69
N ALA A 176 27.36 39.57 6.67
CA ALA A 176 28.44 38.68 7.09
C ALA A 176 29.67 38.74 6.16
N THR A 177 29.49 39.11 4.89
CA THR A 177 30.61 39.46 4.01
C THR A 177 31.10 40.90 4.13
N ALA A 178 30.34 41.79 4.79
CA ALA A 178 30.68 43.19 4.98
C ALA A 178 31.36 43.49 6.34
N ASP A 179 31.18 42.63 7.35
CA ASP A 179 31.87 42.70 8.64
C ASP A 179 33.13 41.80 8.61
N ASP A 180 34.27 42.44 8.36
CA ASP A 180 35.65 41.96 8.53
C ASP A 180 36.03 40.57 7.95
N SER A 181 35.93 40.40 6.62
CA SER A 181 36.51 39.23 5.94
C SER A 181 36.98 39.55 4.52
N THR A 182 37.83 40.57 4.36
CA THR A 182 38.92 40.38 3.40
C THR A 182 39.77 39.23 3.93
N PRO A 183 39.94 38.09 3.24
CA PRO A 183 40.76 36.99 3.73
C PRO A 183 42.15 37.52 4.09
N THR A 184 42.45 37.62 5.39
CA THR A 184 43.79 37.95 5.82
C THR A 184 44.69 36.76 5.50
N LEU A 185 45.93 37.04 5.09
CA LEU A 185 46.88 35.98 4.74
C LEU A 185 47.09 34.98 5.89
N ASP A 186 46.87 35.42 7.13
CA ASP A 186 46.96 34.60 8.33
C ASP A 186 45.79 33.59 8.44
N GLY A 187 44.55 33.97 8.10
CA GLY A 187 43.43 33.03 8.07
C GLY A 187 43.57 31.96 6.98
N VAL A 188 44.22 32.31 5.86
CA VAL A 188 44.59 31.33 4.83
C VAL A 188 45.70 30.39 5.33
N ARG A 189 46.71 30.93 6.03
CA ARG A 189 47.78 30.13 6.66
C ARG A 189 47.22 29.11 7.64
N GLU A 190 46.35 29.52 8.55
CA GLU A 190 45.73 28.63 9.54
C GLU A 190 44.88 27.53 8.88
N LYS A 191 44.19 27.84 7.78
CA LYS A 191 43.41 26.85 7.02
C LYS A 191 44.29 25.82 6.31
N ILE A 192 45.46 26.24 5.82
CA ILE A 192 46.46 25.35 5.23
C ILE A 192 47.08 24.47 6.32
N GLU A 193 47.48 25.05 7.46
CA GLU A 193 48.04 24.31 8.60
C GLU A 193 47.06 23.27 9.13
N ARG A 194 45.77 23.62 9.27
CA ARG A 194 44.73 22.66 9.68
C ARG A 194 44.53 21.52 8.67
N ARG A 195 44.57 21.81 7.36
CA ARG A 195 44.51 20.75 6.33
C ARG A 195 45.75 19.86 6.37
N TYR A 196 46.92 20.45 6.60
CA TYR A 196 48.18 19.72 6.72
C TYR A 196 48.18 18.82 7.96
N ALA A 197 47.77 19.32 9.13
CA ALA A 197 47.64 18.53 10.35
C ALA A 197 46.63 17.38 10.20
N ASN A 198 45.48 17.63 9.55
CA ASN A 198 44.50 16.57 9.28
C ASN A 198 45.05 15.50 8.33
N ALA A 199 45.83 15.87 7.31
CA ALA A 199 46.46 14.93 6.40
C ALA A 199 47.54 14.09 7.10
N LEU A 200 48.35 14.71 7.97
CA LEU A 200 49.36 14.03 8.79
C LEU A 200 48.71 13.05 9.78
N GLY A 201 47.66 13.49 10.47
CA GLY A 201 46.90 12.62 11.39
C GLY A 201 46.18 11.48 10.68
N ALA A 202 45.71 11.69 9.44
CA ALA A 202 45.18 10.61 8.62
C ALA A 202 46.27 9.58 8.24
N GLN A 203 47.51 10.03 7.96
CA GLN A 203 48.63 9.11 7.72
C GLN A 203 49.02 8.32 8.97
N GLU A 204 49.11 8.95 10.15
CA GLU A 204 49.37 8.27 11.43
C GLU A 204 48.30 7.22 11.77
N LEU A 205 47.02 7.52 11.50
CA LEU A 205 45.93 6.54 11.65
C LEU A 205 46.08 5.35 10.70
N THR A 206 46.58 5.58 9.49
CA THR A 206 46.79 4.51 8.50
C THR A 206 47.95 3.60 8.92
N GLU A 207 49.07 4.17 9.36
CA GLU A 207 50.23 3.45 9.91
C GLU A 207 49.88 2.68 11.20
N GLY A 208 49.12 3.31 12.11
CA GLY A 208 48.62 2.67 13.32
C GLY A 208 47.70 1.49 13.03
N SER A 209 46.84 1.59 12.00
CA SER A 209 45.94 0.49 11.59
C SER A 209 46.68 -0.71 10.98
N MET A 210 47.78 -0.49 10.25
CA MET A 210 48.60 -1.57 9.68
C MET A 210 49.43 -2.27 10.75
N THR A 211 49.96 -1.51 11.73
CA THR A 211 50.72 -2.06 12.85
C THR A 211 49.83 -2.90 13.76
N SER A 212 48.64 -2.41 14.15
CA SER A 212 47.66 -3.19 14.93
C SER A 212 47.17 -4.43 14.19
N ARG A 213 46.96 -4.36 12.86
CA ARG A 213 46.59 -5.56 12.07
C ARG A 213 47.73 -6.58 12.00
N MET A 214 48.99 -6.15 11.95
CA MET A 214 50.12 -7.09 12.02
C MET A 214 50.31 -7.71 13.39
N ASP A 215 50.07 -6.95 14.46
CA ASP A 215 50.11 -7.49 15.83
C ASP A 215 48.98 -8.50 16.09
N GLU A 216 47.78 -8.27 15.56
CA GLU A 216 46.67 -9.24 15.61
C GLU A 216 46.96 -10.51 14.79
N ILE A 217 47.53 -10.39 13.59
CA ILE A 217 47.91 -11.55 12.76
C ILE A 217 49.05 -12.34 13.43
N ALA A 218 50.04 -11.67 14.02
CA ALA A 218 51.12 -12.33 14.75
C ALA A 218 50.61 -13.03 16.02
N ALA A 219 49.65 -12.44 16.73
CA ALA A 219 49.00 -13.08 17.87
C ALA A 219 48.18 -14.31 17.45
N ALA A 220 47.38 -14.21 16.39
CA ALA A 220 46.62 -15.33 15.85
C ALA A 220 47.52 -16.48 15.36
N GLY A 221 48.67 -16.16 14.76
CA GLY A 221 49.68 -17.14 14.34
C GLY A 221 50.31 -17.90 15.53
N ARG A 222 50.60 -17.20 16.64
CA ARG A 222 51.14 -17.82 17.86
C ARG A 222 50.12 -18.74 18.54
N ASP A 223 48.85 -18.34 18.62
CA ASP A 223 47.80 -19.17 19.21
C ASP A 223 47.53 -20.45 18.40
N MET A 224 47.57 -20.36 17.05
CA MET A 224 47.46 -21.56 16.20
C MET A 224 48.66 -22.51 16.41
N GLN A 225 49.89 -21.98 16.45
CA GLN A 225 51.07 -22.81 16.72
C GLN A 225 51.06 -23.42 18.12
N ALA A 226 50.61 -22.70 19.13
CA ALA A 226 50.46 -23.20 20.49
C ALA A 226 49.43 -24.33 20.57
N THR A 227 48.27 -24.17 19.91
CA THR A 227 47.24 -25.21 19.84
C THR A 227 47.77 -26.45 19.12
N ALA A 228 48.45 -26.27 17.97
CA ALA A 228 49.08 -27.38 17.23
C ALA A 228 50.14 -28.11 18.07
N ARG A 229 50.95 -27.40 18.86
CA ARG A 229 51.95 -28.01 19.76
C ARG A 229 51.31 -28.77 20.91
N LEU A 230 50.21 -28.26 21.46
CA LEU A 230 49.41 -28.93 22.49
C LEU A 230 48.75 -30.21 21.97
N GLU A 231 48.23 -30.18 20.74
CA GLU A 231 47.69 -31.35 20.05
C GLU A 231 48.78 -32.41 19.82
N GLN A 232 49.97 -31.98 19.39
CA GLN A 232 51.13 -32.85 19.21
C GLN A 232 51.58 -33.49 20.53
N LEU A 233 51.67 -32.71 21.61
CA LEU A 233 52.00 -33.21 22.95
C LEU A 233 50.92 -34.16 23.48
N ARG A 234 49.64 -33.91 23.21
CA ARG A 234 48.54 -34.83 23.54
C ARG A 234 48.62 -36.12 22.73
N ALA A 235 48.94 -36.03 21.44
CA ALA A 235 49.14 -37.20 20.60
C ALA A 235 50.35 -38.04 21.07
N GLU A 236 51.43 -37.39 21.52
CA GLU A 236 52.59 -38.07 22.11
C GLU A 236 52.26 -38.72 23.46
N LEU A 237 51.45 -38.06 24.30
CA LEU A 237 51.01 -38.60 25.59
C LEU A 237 49.96 -39.72 25.47
N ASN A 238 49.10 -39.67 24.45
CA ASN A 238 48.01 -40.62 24.24
C ASN A 238 48.36 -41.73 23.22
N GLY A 239 49.50 -41.62 22.53
CA GLY A 239 50.01 -42.54 21.50
C GLY A 239 50.92 -43.65 22.01
N GLY A 240 51.11 -43.78 23.33
CA GLY A 240 51.82 -44.91 23.97
C GLY A 240 51.01 -46.22 24.08
N ALA A 241 49.88 -46.33 23.38
CA ALA A 241 49.05 -47.54 23.30
C ALA A 241 48.51 -47.74 21.87
N THR A 242 49.35 -48.36 21.04
CA THR A 242 49.06 -49.30 19.94
C THR A 242 47.74 -49.19 19.13
N GLY A 243 47.90 -49.00 17.80
CA GLY A 243 46.94 -49.42 16.76
C GLY A 243 46.81 -48.40 15.62
N ALA A 244 47.79 -48.28 14.71
CA ALA A 244 47.89 -49.03 13.45
C ALA A 244 46.86 -48.66 12.35
N VAL A 245 47.33 -47.83 11.41
CA VAL A 245 47.19 -47.86 9.93
C VAL A 245 45.85 -48.12 9.24
N GLU A 246 45.44 -47.15 8.41
CA GLU A 246 45.03 -47.22 6.98
C GLU A 246 44.62 -45.77 6.61
N GLY A 247 45.13 -45.05 5.61
CA GLY A 247 45.76 -45.41 4.33
C GLY A 247 44.91 -44.78 3.22
N ALA A 248 45.24 -43.58 2.72
CA ALA A 248 44.81 -43.11 1.40
C ALA A 248 45.67 -41.93 0.91
N ASP A 249 46.26 -42.16 -0.25
CA ASP A 249 47.30 -41.44 -0.93
C ASP A 249 46.74 -40.51 -2.03
N ASN A 250 47.36 -39.35 -2.15
CA ASN A 250 47.64 -38.46 -3.31
C ASN A 250 46.76 -38.36 -4.57
N GLY A 251 46.74 -37.11 -5.09
CA GLY A 251 46.73 -36.77 -6.53
C GLY A 251 45.64 -35.76 -6.91
N ALA A 252 45.91 -34.46 -7.10
CA ALA A 252 46.48 -33.82 -8.31
C ALA A 252 45.63 -34.13 -9.58
N ALA A 253 45.26 -33.23 -10.49
CA ALA A 253 45.58 -31.85 -10.86
C ALA A 253 44.44 -31.40 -11.83
N ALA A 254 43.93 -30.17 -11.76
CA ALA A 254 44.28 -29.01 -12.60
C ALA A 254 43.78 -29.04 -14.08
N LEU A 255 42.91 -28.05 -14.38
CA LEU A 255 42.85 -27.17 -15.57
C LEU A 255 42.54 -27.75 -16.96
N GLU A 256 41.53 -27.21 -17.66
CA GLU A 256 41.77 -26.18 -18.70
C GLU A 256 40.48 -25.67 -19.37
N GLN A 257 40.59 -24.43 -19.89
CA GLN A 257 39.62 -23.65 -20.66
C GLN A 257 39.57 -24.08 -22.14
N GLY A 258 38.48 -23.74 -22.84
CA GLY A 258 38.42 -23.80 -24.30
C GLY A 258 37.21 -23.05 -24.87
N VAL A 259 37.49 -21.91 -25.50
CA VAL A 259 36.60 -21.00 -26.25
C VAL A 259 36.15 -21.62 -27.58
N ASN A 260 34.92 -21.36 -28.05
CA ASN A 260 34.68 -21.04 -29.48
C ASN A 260 33.33 -20.35 -29.73
N GLU A 261 33.38 -19.27 -30.51
CA GLU A 261 32.23 -18.56 -31.12
C GLU A 261 31.72 -19.29 -32.37
N GLY A 262 30.47 -19.01 -32.78
CA GLY A 262 30.08 -19.27 -34.17
C GLY A 262 28.58 -19.42 -34.48
N ARG A 263 27.95 -18.27 -34.77
CA ARG A 263 27.06 -17.99 -35.92
C ARG A 263 25.66 -18.65 -36.10
N SER A 264 24.70 -17.73 -36.28
CA SER A 264 23.68 -17.62 -37.35
C SER A 264 22.45 -18.55 -37.41
N GLU A 265 21.30 -17.89 -37.24
CA GLU A 265 20.16 -17.78 -38.18
C GLU A 265 19.47 -19.04 -38.72
N ALA A 266 18.18 -19.18 -38.37
CA ALA A 266 17.02 -19.45 -39.24
C ALA A 266 15.83 -19.83 -38.32
N GLU A 267 14.80 -19.00 -38.16
CA GLU A 267 13.65 -18.90 -39.06
C GLU A 267 12.70 -20.11 -38.96
N SER A 268 11.49 -19.88 -38.42
CA SER A 268 10.24 -20.48 -38.90
C SER A 268 9.06 -19.96 -38.06
N ALA A 269 8.49 -18.84 -38.51
CA ALA A 269 7.13 -18.46 -38.19
C ALA A 269 6.20 -18.98 -39.29
N GLY A 270 5.09 -19.61 -38.88
CA GLY A 270 3.84 -19.71 -39.63
C GLY A 270 3.73 -20.83 -40.66
N ASP A 271 2.74 -21.72 -40.47
CA ASP A 271 1.62 -21.82 -41.43
C ASP A 271 0.38 -22.50 -40.82
N ALA A 272 -0.76 -22.10 -41.39
CA ALA A 272 -2.18 -22.46 -41.27
C ALA A 272 -2.52 -23.92 -40.90
N THR A 273 -3.69 -24.24 -40.34
CA THR A 273 -4.99 -24.24 -41.04
C THR A 273 -6.15 -24.54 -40.07
N PRO A 274 -7.36 -23.97 -40.22
CA PRO A 274 -8.59 -24.55 -39.70
C PRO A 274 -9.43 -25.14 -40.85
N GLU A 275 -9.88 -26.39 -40.73
CA GLU A 275 -11.00 -26.91 -41.50
C GLU A 275 -11.82 -27.93 -40.69
N ARG A 276 -13.15 -27.76 -40.83
CA ARG A 276 -14.30 -28.60 -40.43
C ARG A 276 -14.94 -28.39 -39.06
#